data_AF-A0A1F8EKI0-F1
#
_entry.id   AF-A0A1F8EKI0-F1
#
_cell.length_a   1.000
_cell.length_b   1.000
_cell.length_c   1.000
_cell.angle_alpha   90.00
_cell.angle_beta   90.00
_cell.angle_gamma   90.00
#
_symmetry.space_group_name_H-M   'P 1'
#
loop_
_entity.id
_entity.type
_entity.pdbx_description
1 polymer ?
#
loop_
_entity_poly.entity_id
_entity_poly.type
_entity_poly.pdbx_seq_one_letter_code
_entity_poly.pdbx_strand_id
1 'polypeptide(L)'
;MWTHYVLRGGSPYKHMNKDPHQKEHFRTTSFYLAVFLFAKGIELLNIDKITDPRRSAFIFNDSPERMTLTESFNFGRENNSEVMVDSRKLIQSIKILKEKLYQDNF
;
A
#
# COMPACT_ATOMS: atom_id res chain seq x y z
N MET A 1 56.30 -8.38 16.44
CA MET A 1 55.13 -9.20 16.80
C MET A 1 53.93 -8.27 16.69
N TRP A 2 53.16 -8.40 15.61
CA TRP A 2 52.23 -7.39 15.11
C TRP A 2 50.83 -7.51 15.73
N THR A 3 50.16 -6.36 15.77
CA THR A 3 48.88 -5.97 16.39
C THR A 3 47.64 -6.75 15.93
N HIS A 4 46.74 -7.05 16.88
CA HIS A 4 45.39 -7.58 16.64
C HIS A 4 44.48 -6.49 16.03
N TYR A 5 43.93 -6.75 14.85
CA TYR A 5 42.80 -6.00 14.28
C TYR A 5 41.48 -6.58 14.82
N VAL A 6 40.68 -5.74 15.49
CA VAL A 6 39.27 -6.05 15.81
C VAL A 6 38.40 -5.43 14.72
N LEU A 7 37.83 -6.26 13.86
CA LEU A 7 36.84 -5.85 12.87
C LEU A 7 35.49 -5.61 13.58
N ARG A 8 35.17 -4.34 13.90
CA ARG A 8 33.78 -3.94 14.18
C ARG A 8 33.01 -3.92 12.86
N GLY A 9 32.29 -4.99 12.57
CA GLY A 9 31.22 -5.00 11.57
C GLY A 9 30.04 -4.14 12.05
N GLY A 10 30.07 -2.84 11.74
CA GLY A 10 28.90 -1.98 11.84
C GLY A 10 28.00 -2.21 10.63
N SER A 11 26.75 -2.62 10.87
CA SER A 11 25.73 -2.78 9.84
C SER A 11 25.51 -1.47 9.04
N PRO A 12 25.44 -1.50 7.71
CA PRO A 12 25.43 -0.30 6.86
C PRO A 12 24.06 0.40 6.80
N TYR A 13 23.05 -0.07 7.50
CA TYR A 13 21.74 0.58 7.53
C TYR A 13 21.77 1.77 8.49
N LYS A 14 22.46 2.83 8.05
CA LYS A 14 22.29 4.19 8.57
C LYS A 14 20.80 4.48 8.69
N HIS A 15 20.40 4.97 9.86
CA HIS A 15 19.11 5.60 10.10
C HIS A 15 18.82 6.59 8.98
N MET A 16 17.94 6.20 8.08
CA MET A 16 17.43 7.05 7.02
C MET A 16 16.55 8.07 7.74
N ASN A 17 17.07 9.29 7.93
CA ASN A 17 16.27 10.43 8.34
C ASN A 17 15.14 10.55 7.33
N LYS A 18 13.93 10.10 7.72
CA LYS A 18 12.73 10.44 6.98
C LYS A 18 12.50 11.93 7.21
N ASP A 19 12.51 12.73 6.15
CA ASP A 19 12.08 14.11 6.24
C ASP A 19 10.68 14.15 6.88
N PRO A 20 10.45 14.90 7.97
CA PRO A 20 9.15 14.93 8.65
C PRO A 20 8.02 15.54 7.77
N HIS A 21 8.36 16.01 6.57
CA HIS A 21 7.45 16.55 5.57
C HIS A 21 7.10 15.57 4.44
N GLN A 22 7.71 14.39 4.39
CA GLN A 22 7.29 13.35 3.46
C GLN A 22 5.99 12.74 3.99
N LYS A 23 4.85 13.14 3.43
CA LYS A 23 3.58 12.46 3.69
C LYS A 23 3.78 10.99 3.40
N GLU A 24 3.72 10.16 4.44
CA GLU A 24 3.79 8.72 4.25
C GLU A 24 2.60 8.34 3.36
N HIS A 25 2.86 7.50 2.36
CA HIS A 25 1.81 6.97 1.49
C HIS A 25 1.66 5.50 1.80
N PHE A 26 0.42 5.01 1.82
CA PHE A 26 0.20 3.59 1.94
C PHE A 26 0.43 2.89 0.61
N ARG A 27 1.12 1.75 0.65
CA ARG A 27 1.35 0.91 -0.53
C ARG A 27 0.82 -0.48 -0.29
N THR A 28 0.10 -1.03 -1.26
CA THR A 28 -0.33 -2.43 -1.25
C THR A 28 -0.24 -3.04 -2.64
N THR A 29 0.18 -4.30 -2.72
CA THR A 29 0.10 -5.11 -3.94
C THR A 29 -1.14 -6.01 -3.95
N SER A 30 -1.95 -6.00 -2.88
CA SER A 30 -3.18 -6.78 -2.80
C SER A 30 -4.29 -6.08 -3.57
N PHE A 31 -4.68 -6.66 -4.70
CA PHE A 31 -5.72 -6.10 -5.56
C PHE A 31 -7.06 -5.95 -4.84
N TYR A 32 -7.51 -6.97 -4.09
CA TYR A 32 -8.80 -6.91 -3.41
C TYR A 32 -8.82 -5.92 -2.24
N LEU A 33 -7.70 -5.75 -1.53
CA LEU A 33 -7.57 -4.69 -0.54
C LEU A 33 -7.64 -3.31 -1.20
N ALA A 34 -6.94 -3.12 -2.33
CA ALA A 34 -6.99 -1.86 -3.08
C ALA A 34 -8.41 -1.53 -3.57
N VAL A 35 -9.11 -2.53 -4.12
CA VAL A 35 -10.52 -2.41 -4.55
C VAL A 35 -11.40 -2.01 -3.37
N PHE A 36 -11.25 -2.67 -2.22
CA PHE A 36 -12.03 -2.38 -1.03
C PHE A 36 -11.81 -0.95 -0.53
N LEU A 37 -10.55 -0.53 -0.38
CA LEU A 37 -10.20 0.83 0.05
C LEU A 37 -10.73 1.88 -0.93
N PHE A 38 -10.59 1.64 -2.23
CA PHE A 38 -11.13 2.51 -3.26
C PHE A 38 -12.67 2.60 -3.21
N ALA A 39 -13.35 1.47 -3.02
CA ALA A 39 -14.81 1.43 -2.90
C ALA A 39 -15.33 2.14 -1.64
N LYS A 40 -14.51 2.19 -0.58
CA LYS A 40 -14.76 2.96 0.65
C LYS A 40 -14.45 4.46 0.50
N GLY A 41 -13.91 4.88 -0.65
CA GLY A 41 -13.61 6.28 -0.93
C GLY A 41 -12.23 6.73 -0.50
N ILE A 42 -11.33 5.81 -0.10
CA ILE A 42 -9.94 6.16 0.16
C ILE A 42 -9.27 6.53 -1.16
N GLU A 43 -8.65 7.71 -1.18
CA GLU A 43 -8.05 8.29 -2.37
C GLU A 43 -6.85 7.46 -2.85
N LEU A 44 -6.99 6.92 -4.07
CA LEU A 44 -5.89 6.30 -4.80
C LEU A 44 -5.07 7.40 -5.47
N LEU A 45 -3.83 7.59 -5.02
CA LEU A 45 -2.91 8.60 -5.53
C LEU A 45 -2.23 8.15 -6.82
N ASN A 46 -1.79 6.89 -6.88
CA ASN A 46 -1.09 6.34 -8.03
C ASN A 46 -1.14 4.80 -8.07
N ILE A 47 -0.84 4.22 -9.23
CA ILE A 47 -0.48 2.81 -9.38
C ILE A 47 0.96 2.77 -9.90
N ASP A 48 1.89 2.34 -9.05
CA ASP A 48 3.28 2.14 -9.44
C ASP A 48 3.41 0.82 -10.18
N LYS A 49 3.71 0.89 -11.48
CA LYS A 49 3.94 -0.27 -12.36
C LYS A 49 5.42 -0.40 -12.76
N ILE A 50 6.26 0.54 -12.36
CA ILE A 50 7.62 0.72 -12.91
C ILE A 50 8.66 0.15 -11.94
N THR A 51 8.47 0.37 -10.64
CA THR A 51 9.49 0.00 -9.62
C THR A 51 9.70 -1.51 -9.53
N ASP A 52 8.63 -2.31 -9.67
CA ASP A 52 8.72 -3.77 -9.76
C ASP A 52 7.96 -4.26 -11.01
N PRO A 53 8.65 -4.72 -12.07
CA PRO A 53 8.00 -5.20 -13.29
C PRO A 53 7.17 -6.47 -13.07
N ARG A 54 7.31 -7.15 -11.93
CA ARG A 54 6.54 -8.34 -11.58
C ARG A 54 5.24 -8.01 -10.85
N ARG A 55 5.15 -6.82 -10.24
CA ARG A 55 4.05 -6.45 -9.34
C ARG A 55 3.78 -4.96 -9.37
N SER A 56 2.55 -4.61 -9.74
CA SER A 56 2.07 -3.25 -9.54
C SER A 56 1.67 -3.01 -8.07
N ALA A 57 1.96 -1.82 -7.57
CA ALA A 57 1.60 -1.37 -6.22
C ALA A 57 0.58 -0.22 -6.30
N PHE A 58 -0.51 -0.36 -5.55
CA PHE A 58 -1.52 0.68 -5.39
C PHE A 58 -1.11 1.60 -4.25
N ILE A 59 -1.04 2.90 -4.53
CA ILE A 59 -0.61 3.93 -3.59
C ILE A 59 -1.81 4.76 -3.16
N PHE A 60 -2.14 4.74 -1.87
CA PHE A 60 -3.24 5.49 -1.29
C PHE A 60 -2.74 6.58 -0.35
N ASN A 61 -3.57 7.60 -0.13
CA ASN A 61 -3.33 8.55 0.95
C ASN A 61 -3.27 7.83 2.31
N ASP A 62 -2.30 8.20 3.14
CA ASP A 62 -2.19 7.67 4.49
C ASP A 62 -3.11 8.48 5.41
N SER A 63 -4.20 7.85 5.82
CA SER A 63 -5.14 8.40 6.80
C SER A 63 -5.42 7.37 7.91
N PRO A 64 -5.81 7.83 9.12
CA PRO A 64 -6.24 6.93 10.19
C PRO A 64 -7.37 5.99 9.75
N GLU A 65 -8.34 6.51 8.99
CA GLU A 65 -9.46 5.74 8.43
C GLU A 65 -8.97 4.58 7.55
N ARG A 66 -8.01 4.83 6.66
CA ARG A 66 -7.42 3.80 5.80
C ARG A 66 -6.79 2.66 6.63
N MET A 67 -6.15 2.99 7.75
CA MET A 67 -5.57 1.98 8.65
C MET A 67 -6.68 1.11 9.29
N THR A 68 -7.70 1.74 9.88
CA THR A 68 -8.84 1.05 10.49
C THR A 68 -9.58 0.14 9.50
N LEU A 69 -9.78 0.62 8.27
CA LEU A 69 -10.39 -0.17 7.20
C LEU A 69 -9.53 -1.37 6.81
N THR A 70 -8.20 -1.21 6.75
CA THR A 70 -7.27 -2.30 6.43
C THR A 70 -7.26 -3.38 7.51
N GLU A 71 -7.23 -2.98 8.78
CA GLU A 71 -7.32 -3.91 9.91
C GLU A 71 -8.65 -4.65 9.91
N SER A 72 -9.76 -3.93 9.72
CA SER A 72 -11.10 -4.51 9.64
C SER A 72 -11.24 -5.49 8.47
N PHE A 73 -10.65 -5.18 7.31
CA PHE A 73 -10.67 -6.06 6.14
C PHE A 73 -9.93 -7.37 6.38
N ASN A 74 -8.78 -7.33 7.05
CA ASN A 74 -7.94 -8.52 7.26
C ASN A 74 -8.38 -9.37 8.47
N PHE A 75 -8.90 -8.74 9.52
CA PHE A 75 -9.11 -9.37 10.82
C PHE A 75 -10.52 -9.17 11.40
N GLY A 76 -11.38 -8.44 10.70
CA GLY A 76 -12.76 -8.22 11.12
C GLY A 76 -13.56 -9.53 11.18
N ARG A 77 -14.53 -9.58 12.10
CA ARG A 77 -15.48 -10.69 12.17
C ARG A 77 -16.40 -10.68 10.95
N GLU A 78 -16.97 -11.85 10.65
CA GLU A 78 -18.06 -11.97 9.68
C GLU A 78 -19.19 -10.97 10.04
N ASN A 79 -19.72 -10.27 9.04
CA ASN A 79 -20.72 -9.18 9.19
C ASN A 79 -20.25 -7.90 9.88
N ASN A 80 -18.92 -7.64 9.97
CA ASN A 80 -18.45 -6.32 10.41
C ASN A 80 -18.95 -5.21 9.47
N SER A 81 -19.69 -4.23 10.01
CA SER A 81 -20.25 -3.10 9.26
C SER A 81 -19.18 -2.28 8.54
N GLU A 82 -17.97 -2.19 9.12
CA GLU A 82 -16.84 -1.47 8.54
C GLU A 82 -16.39 -2.07 7.20
N VAL A 83 -16.60 -3.37 6.98
CA VAL A 83 -16.23 -4.02 5.71
C VAL A 83 -17.39 -4.17 4.73
N MET A 84 -18.61 -3.79 5.11
CA MET A 84 -19.76 -3.86 4.21
C MET A 84 -19.63 -2.82 3.09
N VAL A 85 -19.77 -3.28 1.86
CA VAL A 85 -19.70 -2.45 0.65
C VAL A 85 -20.85 -2.83 -0.26
N ASP A 86 -21.50 -1.83 -0.85
CA ASP A 86 -22.50 -2.05 -1.89
C ASP A 86 -21.88 -2.82 -3.07
N SER A 87 -22.57 -3.87 -3.54
CA SER A 87 -22.03 -4.77 -4.55
C SER A 87 -21.77 -4.06 -5.88
N ARG A 88 -22.60 -3.08 -6.27
CA ARG A 88 -22.38 -2.32 -7.51
C ARG A 88 -21.17 -1.41 -7.39
N LYS A 89 -20.99 -0.74 -6.24
CA LYS A 89 -19.77 0.04 -5.95
C LYS A 89 -18.51 -0.81 -6.01
N LEU A 90 -18.55 -2.03 -5.44
CA LEU A 90 -17.42 -2.95 -5.48
C LEU A 90 -17.08 -3.35 -6.92
N ILE A 91 -18.09 -3.78 -7.70
CA ILE A 91 -17.93 -4.17 -9.11
C ILE A 91 -17.38 -3.01 -9.95
N GLN A 92 -17.90 -1.81 -9.75
CA GLN A 92 -17.44 -0.60 -10.44
C GLN A 92 -15.98 -0.30 -10.08
N SER A 93 -15.62 -0.40 -8.81
CA SER A 93 -14.24 -0.22 -8.32
C SER A 93 -13.27 -1.22 -8.94
N ILE A 94 -13.67 -2.49 -9.07
CA ILE A 94 -12.89 -3.52 -9.77
C ILE A 94 -12.63 -3.12 -11.22
N LYS A 95 -13.66 -2.66 -11.95
CA LYS A 95 -13.52 -2.24 -13.35
C LYS A 95 -12.55 -1.07 -13.47
N ILE A 96 -12.75 -0.01 -12.69
CA ILE A 96 -11.92 1.19 -12.70
C ILE A 96 -10.45 0.85 -12.38
N LEU A 97 -10.20 0.04 -11.36
CA LEU A 97 -8.82 -0.30 -10.99
C LEU A 97 -8.15 -1.22 -12.02
N LYS A 98 -8.87 -2.15 -12.64
CA LYS A 98 -8.33 -2.94 -13.76
C LYS A 98 -8.02 -2.08 -14.96
N GLU A 99 -8.91 -1.16 -15.33
CA GLU A 99 -8.68 -0.20 -16.42
C GLU A 99 -7.42 0.62 -16.15
N LYS A 100 -7.29 1.22 -14.95
CA LYS A 100 -6.08 1.97 -14.56
C LYS A 100 -4.83 1.09 -14.54
N LEU A 101 -4.95 -0.18 -14.16
CA LEU A 101 -3.84 -1.13 -14.09
C LEU A 101 -3.32 -1.54 -15.48
N TYR A 102 -4.21 -1.74 -16.45
CA TYR A 102 -3.87 -2.22 -17.80
C TYR A 102 -3.86 -1.13 -18.87
N GLN A 103 -4.29 0.09 -18.57
CA GLN A 103 -4.00 1.23 -19.42
C GLN A 103 -2.48 1.46 -19.43
N ASP A 104 -1.86 1.03 -20.52
CA ASP A 104 -0.51 1.41 -20.89
C ASP A 104 -0.57 2.86 -21.39
N ASN A 105 0.07 3.77 -20.67
CA ASN A 105 0.38 5.08 -21.23
C ASN A 105 1.54 4.86 -22.21
N PHE A 106 1.18 4.61 -23.49
CA PHE A 106 2.12 4.70 -24.61
C PHE A 106 2.54 6.16 -24.84
#